data_AF-A0A495V527-F1
#
_entry.id   AF-A0A495V527-F1
#
_cell.length_a   1.000
_cell.length_b   1.000
_cell.length_c   1.000
_cell.angle_alpha   90.00
_cell.angle_beta   90.00
_cell.angle_gamma   90.00
#
_symmetry.space_group_name_H-M   'P 1'
#
loop_
_entity.id
_entity.type
_entity.pdbx_description
1 polymer ?
#
loop_
_entity_poly.entity_id
_entity_poly.type
_entity_poly.pdbx_seq_one_letter_code
_entity_poly.pdbx_strand_id
1 'polypeptide(L)'
;MSKRSTPSQSAHQPVVEQVERRASALAALTAARSERAEASMRLTTHQRRLADVRNEIRGKEARPDYANDLTRLRREQETLAHDDTALREAVARCDAAIASAEETIREVDADCGDAEAAAAAEQRTLEAARTEVARLSGMIAESQDALGADDAPDAELAGLRREREDAMAAIAAGSGEATVLEELNRRIAEREGVIADALAAAETDLDERSQTLRGLRRRLAEVESVVSASETRLRLLLDQVWWRRVAAAREEYAASVAALGSALARLMIYDGLLFAQGQRPAPVATPQLLGRLLVPGLRDPSRVYTGLEADPHALDRAGLDVLLEQAREEVRRELAEVGLTL
;
A
#
# COMPACT_ATOMS: atom_id res chain seq x y z
N MET A 1 -1.90 -20.84 -35.83
CA MET A 1 -2.00 -20.91 -34.36
C MET A 1 -0.75 -20.30 -33.75
N SER A 2 -0.84 -19.05 -33.29
CA SER A 2 0.29 -18.33 -32.69
C SER A 2 0.20 -18.47 -31.17
N LYS A 3 1.15 -19.19 -30.56
CA LYS A 3 1.32 -19.25 -29.10
C LYS A 3 1.83 -17.88 -28.64
N ARG A 4 0.92 -16.98 -28.24
CA ARG A 4 1.30 -15.79 -27.47
C ARG A 4 1.67 -16.27 -26.08
N SER A 5 2.96 -16.44 -25.83
CA SER A 5 3.52 -16.53 -24.50
C SER A 5 3.05 -15.32 -23.69
N THR A 6 2.46 -15.54 -22.52
CA THR A 6 2.09 -14.52 -21.54
C THR A 6 3.36 -13.80 -21.06
N PRO A 7 3.63 -12.56 -21.49
CA PRO A 7 4.85 -11.84 -21.10
C PRO A 7 4.70 -11.16 -19.72
N SER A 8 3.51 -11.20 -19.10
CA SER A 8 3.16 -10.30 -17.99
C SER A 8 3.47 -10.82 -16.59
N GLN A 9 3.93 -12.06 -16.42
CA GLN A 9 4.37 -12.57 -15.11
C GLN A 9 5.88 -12.37 -14.87
N SER A 10 6.73 -12.63 -15.87
CA SER A 10 8.19 -12.58 -15.66
C SER A 10 8.79 -11.17 -15.63
N ALA A 11 8.13 -10.18 -16.24
CA ALA A 11 8.67 -8.82 -16.30
C ALA A 11 8.55 -8.03 -14.98
N HIS A 12 7.84 -8.56 -13.97
CA HIS A 12 7.43 -7.76 -12.80
C HIS A 12 7.70 -8.42 -11.43
N GLN A 13 8.14 -9.67 -11.43
CA GLN A 13 8.84 -10.31 -10.32
C GLN A 13 9.89 -9.40 -9.64
N PRO A 14 10.75 -8.65 -10.37
CA PRO A 14 11.75 -7.80 -9.73
C PRO A 14 11.17 -6.66 -8.88
N VAL A 15 10.00 -6.12 -9.24
CA VAL A 15 9.36 -5.01 -8.49
C VAL A 15 8.82 -5.54 -7.15
N VAL A 16 8.19 -6.73 -7.17
CA VAL A 16 7.69 -7.39 -5.96
C VAL A 16 8.85 -7.71 -5.01
N GLU A 17 9.92 -8.31 -5.54
CA GLU A 17 11.12 -8.63 -4.77
C GLU A 17 11.79 -7.39 -4.17
N GLN A 18 11.78 -6.25 -4.88
CA GLN A 18 12.28 -4.97 -4.37
C GLN A 18 11.44 -4.45 -3.20
N VAL A 19 10.10 -4.47 -3.31
CA VAL A 19 9.21 -4.03 -2.22
C VAL A 19 9.39 -4.92 -0.99
N GLU A 20 9.44 -6.24 -1.16
CA GLU A 20 9.63 -7.19 -0.06
C GLU A 20 11.00 -7.02 0.63
N ARG A 21 12.07 -6.85 -0.14
CA ARG A 21 13.42 -6.59 0.39
C ARG A 21 13.46 -5.31 1.20
N ARG A 22 12.86 -4.23 0.69
CA ARG A 22 12.82 -2.94 1.39
C ARG A 22 11.96 -2.98 2.66
N ALA A 23 10.80 -3.64 2.62
CA ALA A 23 9.95 -3.82 3.79
C ALA A 23 10.68 -4.61 4.89
N SER A 24 11.41 -5.66 4.50
CA SER A 24 12.25 -6.43 5.41
C SER A 24 13.39 -5.60 6.00
N ALA A 25 14.06 -4.77 5.19
CA ALA A 25 15.11 -3.87 5.65
C ALA A 25 14.59 -2.80 6.61
N LEU A 26 13.40 -2.23 6.36
CA LEU A 26 12.74 -1.30 7.27
C LEU A 26 12.39 -1.95 8.62
N ALA A 27 11.83 -3.16 8.61
CA ALA A 27 11.54 -3.89 9.83
C ALA A 27 12.82 -4.16 10.65
N ALA A 28 13.90 -4.55 9.97
CA ALA A 28 15.21 -4.74 10.59
C ALA A 28 15.78 -3.43 11.16
N LEU A 29 15.65 -2.31 10.45
CA LEU A 29 16.08 -0.98 10.90
C LEU A 29 15.35 -0.56 12.18
N THR A 30 14.03 -0.70 12.21
CA THR A 30 13.21 -0.34 13.37
C THR A 30 13.56 -1.20 14.58
N ALA A 31 13.72 -2.51 14.40
CA ALA A 31 14.15 -3.42 15.46
C ALA A 31 15.54 -3.04 16.00
N ALA A 32 16.52 -2.82 15.11
CA ALA A 32 17.89 -2.47 15.50
C ALA A 32 17.97 -1.11 16.23
N ARG A 33 17.16 -0.13 15.83
CA ARG A 33 17.07 1.17 16.54
C ARG A 33 16.48 1.03 17.94
N SER A 34 15.44 0.21 18.09
CA SER A 34 14.85 -0.07 19.40
C SER A 34 15.85 -0.76 20.33
N GLU A 35 16.54 -1.79 19.84
CA GLU A 35 17.56 -2.53 20.59
C GLU A 35 18.76 -1.63 20.95
N ARG A 36 19.21 -0.77 20.02
CA ARG A 36 20.26 0.23 20.27
C ARG A 36 19.86 1.18 21.40
N ALA A 37 18.63 1.68 21.38
CA ALA A 37 18.14 2.62 22.38
C ALA A 37 18.11 1.98 23.77
N GLU A 38 17.63 0.73 23.86
CA GLU A 38 17.63 -0.02 25.12
C GLU A 38 19.05 -0.31 25.61
N ALA A 39 19.95 -0.77 24.75
CA ALA A 39 21.35 -1.02 25.09
C ALA A 39 22.05 0.27 25.57
N SER A 40 21.77 1.41 24.94
CA SER A 40 22.33 2.72 25.33
C SER A 40 21.79 3.18 26.69
N MET A 41 20.50 3.00 26.97
CA MET A 41 19.93 3.30 28.29
C MET A 41 20.53 2.42 29.39
N ARG A 42 20.69 1.12 29.12
CA ARG A 42 21.37 0.20 30.05
C ARG A 42 22.81 0.63 30.27
N LEU A 43 23.55 0.97 29.22
CA LEU A 43 24.94 1.42 29.28
C LEU A 43 25.10 2.68 30.14
N THR A 44 24.28 3.71 29.92
CA THR A 44 24.33 4.95 30.72
C THR A 44 24.02 4.70 32.20
N THR A 45 23.05 3.84 32.50
CA THR A 45 22.71 3.43 33.87
C THR A 45 23.86 2.67 34.52
N HIS A 46 24.49 1.76 33.78
CA HIS A 46 25.62 0.95 34.23
C HIS A 46 26.86 1.81 34.51
N GLN A 47 27.16 2.76 33.62
CA GLN A 47 28.27 3.70 33.78
C GLN A 47 28.10 4.61 35.00
N ARG A 48 26.86 5.03 35.30
CA ARG A 48 26.57 5.77 36.54
C ARG A 48 26.88 4.92 37.77
N ARG A 49 26.41 3.67 37.80
CA ARG A 49 26.68 2.73 38.91
C ARG A 49 28.17 2.45 39.07
N LEU A 50 28.91 2.28 37.96
CA LEU A 50 30.36 2.10 37.98
C LEU A 50 31.06 3.34 38.57
N ALA A 51 30.59 4.54 38.24
CA ALA A 51 31.12 5.78 38.82
C ALA A 51 30.83 5.87 40.33
N ASP A 52 29.63 5.49 40.77
CA ASP A 52 29.25 5.47 42.19
C ASP A 52 30.12 4.49 42.99
N VAL A 53 30.34 3.27 42.48
CA VAL A 53 31.22 2.27 43.11
C VAL A 53 32.67 2.77 43.16
N ARG A 54 33.18 3.41 42.10
CA ARG A 54 34.53 4.01 42.11
C ARG A 54 34.66 5.12 43.15
N ASN A 55 33.63 5.95 43.30
CA ASN A 55 33.60 7.00 44.31
C ASN A 55 33.54 6.41 45.73
N GLU A 56 32.78 5.34 45.94
CA GLU A 56 32.69 4.64 47.22
C GLU A 56 34.01 3.98 47.62
N ILE A 57 34.70 3.34 46.67
CA ILE A 57 36.07 2.80 46.87
C ILE A 57 37.01 3.93 47.30
N ARG A 58 37.03 5.04 46.57
CA ARG A 58 37.89 6.19 46.87
C ARG A 58 37.63 6.79 48.26
N GLY A 59 36.36 6.81 48.70
CA GLY A 59 35.98 7.28 50.03
C GLY A 59 36.38 6.34 51.16
N LYS A 60 36.46 5.03 50.90
CA LYS A 60 36.81 4.00 51.90
C LYS A 60 38.28 3.62 51.94
N GLU A 61 39.05 3.91 50.88
CA GLU A 61 40.49 3.58 50.79
C GLU A 61 41.35 4.21 51.89
N ALA A 62 40.93 5.35 52.46
CA ALA A 62 41.66 6.02 53.53
C ALA A 62 41.45 5.41 54.94
N ARG A 63 40.61 4.37 55.09
CA ARG A 63 40.21 3.83 56.39
C ARG A 63 40.53 2.34 56.50
N PRO A 64 41.42 1.92 57.42
CA PRO A 64 41.87 0.52 57.53
C PRO A 64 40.76 -0.46 57.97
N ASP A 65 39.70 0.03 58.61
CA ASP A 65 38.58 -0.80 59.10
C ASP A 65 37.66 -1.33 57.98
N TYR A 66 37.87 -0.93 56.72
CA TYR A 66 37.00 -1.26 55.57
C TYR A 66 37.60 -2.27 54.58
N ALA A 67 38.60 -3.05 54.98
CA ALA A 67 39.29 -4.00 54.07
C ALA A 67 38.34 -5.01 53.37
N ASN A 68 37.34 -5.53 54.09
CA ASN A 68 36.35 -6.46 53.54
C ASN A 68 35.39 -5.78 52.55
N ASP A 69 34.94 -4.56 52.87
CA ASP A 69 34.10 -3.73 52.02
C ASP A 69 34.80 -3.35 50.72
N LEU A 70 36.08 -2.96 50.79
CA LEU A 70 36.90 -2.63 49.62
C LEU A 70 37.07 -3.84 48.69
N THR A 71 37.25 -5.04 49.24
CA THR A 71 37.36 -6.27 48.45
C THR A 71 36.05 -6.57 47.71
N ARG A 72 34.90 -6.37 48.38
CA ARG A 72 33.58 -6.52 47.76
C ARG A 72 33.36 -5.50 46.63
N LEU A 73 33.64 -4.23 46.90
CA LEU A 73 33.45 -3.14 45.92
C LEU A 73 34.37 -3.27 44.71
N ARG A 74 35.61 -3.77 44.88
CA ARG A 74 36.51 -4.03 43.75
C ARG A 74 36.01 -5.17 42.86
N ARG A 75 35.47 -6.25 43.44
CA ARG A 75 34.82 -7.32 42.66
C ARG A 75 33.57 -6.83 41.93
N GLU A 76 32.77 -5.98 42.57
CA GLU A 76 31.64 -5.32 41.91
C GLU A 76 32.12 -4.45 40.76
N GLN A 77 33.14 -3.61 40.96
CA GLN A 77 33.74 -2.79 39.90
C GLN A 77 34.24 -3.62 38.71
N GLU A 78 34.91 -4.74 38.94
CA GLU A 78 35.37 -5.65 37.88
C GLU A 78 34.19 -6.23 37.09
N THR A 79 33.14 -6.68 37.78
CA THR A 79 31.92 -7.21 37.14
C THR A 79 31.23 -6.13 36.32
N LEU A 80 31.03 -4.94 36.89
CA LEU A 80 30.40 -3.83 36.19
C LEU A 80 31.24 -3.35 34.97
N ALA A 81 32.58 -3.42 35.04
CA ALA A 81 33.46 -3.07 33.92
C ALA A 81 33.40 -4.11 32.78
N HIS A 82 33.26 -5.39 33.11
CA HIS A 82 33.03 -6.44 32.12
C HIS A 82 31.69 -6.23 31.39
N ASP A 83 30.61 -5.98 32.15
CA ASP A 83 29.29 -5.71 31.59
C ASP A 83 29.24 -4.43 30.74
N ASP A 84 29.94 -3.36 31.15
CA ASP A 84 30.08 -2.11 30.38
C ASP A 84 30.73 -2.37 29.02
N THR A 85 31.70 -3.29 28.95
CA THR A 85 32.33 -3.70 27.69
C THR A 85 31.33 -4.47 26.81
N ALA A 86 30.62 -5.44 27.37
CA ALA A 86 29.59 -6.20 26.66
C ALA A 86 28.45 -5.30 26.12
N LEU A 87 28.05 -4.28 26.88
CA LEU A 87 27.04 -3.31 26.46
C LEU A 87 27.55 -2.37 25.34
N ARG A 88 28.81 -1.94 25.38
CA ARG A 88 29.41 -1.18 24.26
C ARG A 88 29.45 -2.02 22.97
N GLU A 89 29.82 -3.30 23.08
CA GLU A 89 29.78 -4.21 21.94
C GLU A 89 28.37 -4.41 21.40
N ALA A 90 27.35 -4.50 22.28
CA ALA A 90 25.96 -4.57 21.86
C ALA A 90 25.51 -3.33 21.09
N VAL A 91 25.86 -2.13 21.56
CA VAL A 91 25.59 -0.87 20.84
C VAL A 91 26.29 -0.87 19.47
N ALA A 92 27.57 -1.27 19.41
CA ALA A 92 28.31 -1.33 18.15
C ALA A 92 27.70 -2.30 17.13
N ARG A 93 27.20 -3.47 17.59
CA ARG A 93 26.47 -4.42 16.73
C ARG A 93 25.18 -3.82 16.19
N CYS A 94 24.40 -3.12 17.03
CA CYS A 94 23.17 -2.46 16.59
C CYS A 94 23.48 -1.36 15.57
N ASP A 95 24.55 -0.59 15.76
CA ASP A 95 24.98 0.46 14.83
C ASP A 95 25.36 -0.11 13.46
N ALA A 96 26.05 -1.26 13.44
CA ALA A 96 26.35 -1.97 12.19
C ALA A 96 25.08 -2.49 11.50
N ALA A 97 24.13 -3.03 12.26
CA ALA A 97 22.84 -3.51 11.71
C ALA A 97 22.01 -2.35 11.13
N ILE A 98 21.97 -1.20 11.80
CA ILE A 98 21.33 0.02 11.31
C ILE A 98 21.97 0.46 9.99
N ALA A 99 23.30 0.55 9.93
CA ALA A 99 24.02 0.97 8.73
C ALA A 99 23.76 0.04 7.54
N SER A 100 23.76 -1.27 7.77
CA SER A 100 23.46 -2.28 6.74
C SER A 100 22.02 -2.16 6.24
N ALA A 101 21.03 -2.00 7.13
CA ALA A 101 19.64 -1.83 6.73
C ALA A 101 19.43 -0.51 5.95
N GLU A 102 20.07 0.58 6.37
CA GLU A 102 20.03 1.86 5.66
C GLU A 102 20.72 1.80 4.28
N GLU A 103 21.77 0.98 4.13
CA GLU A 103 22.40 0.71 2.84
C GLU A 103 21.47 -0.07 1.91
N THR A 104 20.86 -1.16 2.38
CA THR A 104 19.88 -1.92 1.58
C THR A 104 18.70 -1.04 1.16
N ILE A 105 18.20 -0.16 2.03
CA ILE A 105 17.12 0.78 1.67
C ILE A 105 17.58 1.73 0.56
N ARG A 106 18.78 2.30 0.68
CA ARG A 106 19.35 3.18 -0.36
C ARG A 106 19.51 2.50 -1.71
N GLU A 107 20.00 1.25 -1.72
CA GLU A 107 20.15 0.47 -2.95
C GLU A 107 18.79 0.23 -3.62
N VAL A 108 17.78 -0.19 -2.85
CA VAL A 108 16.43 -0.38 -3.41
C VAL A 108 15.84 0.94 -3.91
N ASP A 109 16.04 2.05 -3.19
CA ASP A 109 15.49 3.36 -3.58
C ASP A 109 16.17 3.95 -4.84
N ALA A 110 17.45 3.64 -5.05
CA ALA A 110 18.21 4.00 -6.25
C ALA A 110 17.72 3.23 -7.49
N ASP A 111 17.43 1.94 -7.33
CA ASP A 111 16.95 1.07 -8.42
C ASP A 111 15.51 1.40 -8.86
N CYS A 112 14.73 2.12 -8.05
CA CYS A 112 13.33 2.51 -8.35
C CYS A 112 13.18 3.62 -9.41
N GLY A 113 14.16 3.79 -10.30
CA GLY A 113 14.41 4.95 -11.17
C GLY A 113 13.21 5.62 -11.86
N ASP A 114 12.11 4.89 -12.14
CA ASP A 114 10.96 5.44 -12.87
C ASP A 114 9.59 4.91 -12.38
N ALA A 115 9.45 4.69 -11.07
CA ALA A 115 8.21 4.16 -10.47
C ALA A 115 6.96 5.01 -10.76
N GLU A 116 7.10 6.35 -10.90
CA GLU A 116 5.99 7.24 -11.24
C GLU A 116 5.50 7.04 -12.68
N ALA A 117 6.42 6.92 -13.65
CA ALA A 117 6.07 6.64 -15.04
C ALA A 117 5.46 5.23 -15.19
N ALA A 118 6.00 4.25 -14.43
CA ALA A 118 5.46 2.90 -14.38
C ALA A 118 4.04 2.88 -13.77
N ALA A 119 3.80 3.58 -12.66
CA ALA A 119 2.47 3.71 -12.06
C ALA A 119 1.47 4.36 -13.02
N ALA A 120 1.88 5.43 -13.72
CA ALA A 120 1.03 6.10 -14.70
C ALA A 120 0.75 5.23 -15.95
N ALA A 121 1.67 4.35 -16.34
CA ALA A 121 1.43 3.38 -17.40
C ALA A 121 0.43 2.30 -16.94
N GLU A 122 0.63 1.73 -15.75
CA GLU A 122 -0.25 0.70 -15.20
C GLU A 122 -1.66 1.22 -14.93
N GLN A 123 -1.81 2.46 -14.46
CA GLN A 123 -3.10 3.14 -14.30
C GLN A 123 -3.89 3.18 -15.63
N ARG A 124 -3.23 3.50 -16.74
CA ARG A 124 -3.86 3.51 -18.08
C ARG A 124 -4.30 2.11 -18.51
N THR A 125 -3.51 1.09 -18.19
CA THR A 125 -3.87 -0.31 -18.45
C THR A 125 -5.09 -0.72 -17.64
N LEU A 126 -5.15 -0.35 -16.36
CA LEU A 126 -6.29 -0.62 -15.48
C LEU A 126 -7.57 0.06 -15.98
N GLU A 127 -7.49 1.33 -16.38
CA GLU A 127 -8.61 2.08 -16.94
C GLU A 127 -9.15 1.41 -18.22
N ALA A 128 -8.26 1.04 -19.14
CA ALA A 128 -8.66 0.33 -20.36
C ALA A 128 -9.33 -1.03 -20.07
N ALA A 129 -8.81 -1.78 -19.09
CA ALA A 129 -9.38 -3.06 -18.69
C ALA A 129 -10.79 -2.89 -18.06
N ARG A 130 -10.98 -1.88 -17.22
CA ARG A 130 -12.30 -1.55 -16.62
C ARG A 130 -13.32 -1.13 -17.69
N THR A 131 -12.91 -0.37 -18.69
CA THR A 131 -13.78 -0.04 -19.84
C THR A 131 -14.20 -1.30 -20.60
N GLU A 132 -13.27 -2.25 -20.81
CA GLU A 132 -13.58 -3.51 -21.47
C GLU A 132 -14.52 -4.40 -20.63
N VAL A 133 -14.39 -4.43 -19.30
CA VAL A 133 -15.34 -5.10 -18.39
C VAL A 133 -16.75 -4.54 -18.56
N ALA A 134 -16.91 -3.22 -18.56
CA ALA A 134 -18.20 -2.57 -18.73
C ALA A 134 -18.82 -2.91 -20.10
N ARG A 135 -18.01 -2.88 -21.16
CA ARG A 135 -18.42 -3.25 -22.52
C ARG A 135 -18.89 -4.70 -22.60
N LEU A 136 -18.13 -5.64 -22.05
CA LEU A 136 -18.47 -7.07 -22.05
C LEU A 136 -19.71 -7.35 -21.22
N SER A 137 -19.86 -6.70 -20.07
CA SER A 137 -21.05 -6.81 -19.22
C SER A 137 -22.31 -6.33 -19.96
N GLY A 138 -22.22 -5.21 -20.69
CA GLY A 138 -23.31 -4.72 -21.55
C GLY A 138 -23.71 -5.72 -22.63
N MET A 139 -22.73 -6.26 -23.38
CA MET A 139 -23.00 -7.28 -24.40
C MET A 139 -23.63 -8.55 -23.82
N ILE A 140 -23.24 -8.96 -22.61
CA ILE A 140 -23.82 -10.12 -21.93
C ILE A 140 -25.28 -9.85 -21.56
N ALA A 141 -25.60 -8.64 -21.07
CA ALA A 141 -26.98 -8.27 -20.76
C ALA A 141 -27.86 -8.26 -22.02
N GLU A 142 -27.41 -7.61 -23.10
CA GLU A 142 -28.11 -7.59 -24.40
C GLU A 142 -28.35 -9.02 -24.93
N SER A 143 -27.36 -9.91 -24.80
CA SER A 143 -27.48 -11.31 -25.22
C SER A 143 -28.44 -12.12 -24.35
N GLN A 144 -28.59 -11.79 -23.06
CA GLN A 144 -29.55 -12.43 -22.15
C GLN A 144 -30.98 -11.97 -22.44
N ASP A 145 -31.17 -10.67 -22.67
CA ASP A 145 -32.49 -10.11 -23.02
C ASP A 145 -32.99 -10.71 -24.35
N ALA A 146 -32.10 -10.87 -25.33
CA ALA A 146 -32.41 -11.52 -26.60
C ALA A 146 -32.80 -13.01 -26.46
N LEU A 147 -32.33 -13.71 -25.43
CA LEU A 147 -32.72 -15.10 -25.14
C LEU A 147 -34.07 -15.22 -24.44
N GLY A 148 -34.54 -14.17 -23.77
CA GLY A 148 -35.81 -14.16 -23.05
C GLY A 148 -37.02 -13.72 -23.88
N ALA A 149 -36.82 -13.34 -25.15
CA ALA A 149 -37.83 -12.70 -25.98
C ALA A 149 -38.66 -13.66 -26.87
N ASP A 150 -38.34 -14.95 -26.91
CA ASP A 150 -39.07 -15.93 -27.72
C ASP A 150 -39.96 -16.82 -26.84
N ASP A 151 -41.26 -16.55 -26.86
CA ASP A 151 -42.32 -17.57 -26.78
C ASP A 151 -43.71 -16.90 -26.93
N ALA A 152 -44.34 -17.08 -28.08
CA ALA A 152 -45.79 -16.94 -28.22
C ALA A 152 -46.37 -18.25 -28.78
N PRO A 153 -47.27 -18.94 -28.08
CA PRO A 153 -47.95 -20.11 -28.62
C PRO A 153 -48.81 -19.72 -29.82
N ASP A 154 -48.72 -20.51 -30.89
CA ASP A 154 -49.41 -20.23 -32.15
C ASP A 154 -50.94 -20.36 -32.00
N ALA A 155 -51.60 -19.23 -31.80
CA ALA A 155 -53.05 -19.14 -31.63
C ALA A 155 -53.83 -19.71 -32.83
N GLU A 156 -53.21 -19.72 -34.02
CA GLU A 156 -53.79 -20.24 -35.25
C GLU A 156 -53.92 -21.78 -35.22
N LEU A 157 -52.92 -22.50 -34.69
CA LEU A 157 -52.98 -23.95 -34.55
C LEU A 157 -54.09 -24.38 -33.57
N ALA A 158 -54.26 -23.64 -32.47
CA ALA A 158 -55.33 -23.89 -31.51
C ALA A 158 -56.72 -23.67 -32.14
N GLY A 159 -56.85 -22.68 -33.03
CA GLY A 159 -58.06 -22.43 -33.82
C GLY A 159 -58.37 -23.60 -34.76
N LEU A 160 -57.39 -24.03 -35.56
CA LEU A 160 -57.55 -25.16 -36.50
C LEU A 160 -57.92 -26.48 -35.81
N ARG A 161 -57.36 -26.73 -34.61
CA ARG A 161 -57.70 -27.94 -33.83
C ARG A 161 -59.15 -27.91 -33.32
N ARG A 162 -59.68 -26.74 -32.94
CA ARG A 162 -61.11 -26.60 -32.60
C ARG A 162 -62.01 -26.80 -33.82
N GLU A 163 -61.68 -26.18 -34.96
CA GLU A 163 -62.44 -26.36 -36.20
C GLU A 163 -62.50 -27.83 -36.64
N ARG A 164 -61.41 -28.58 -36.42
CA ARG A 164 -61.37 -30.03 -36.66
C ARG A 164 -62.33 -30.79 -35.73
N GLU A 165 -62.37 -30.46 -34.44
CA GLU A 165 -63.31 -31.07 -33.48
C GLU A 165 -64.77 -30.80 -33.85
N ASP A 166 -65.08 -29.57 -34.25
CA ASP A 166 -66.41 -29.18 -34.72
C ASP A 166 -66.81 -29.93 -36.01
N ALA A 167 -65.88 -30.07 -36.96
CA ALA A 167 -66.10 -30.84 -38.19
C ALA A 167 -66.35 -32.34 -37.91
N MET A 168 -65.61 -32.95 -36.97
CA MET A 168 -65.86 -34.33 -36.54
C MET A 168 -67.24 -34.51 -35.90
N ALA A 169 -67.66 -33.55 -35.06
CA ALA A 169 -68.98 -33.57 -34.44
C ALA A 169 -70.11 -33.44 -35.49
N ALA A 170 -69.95 -32.57 -36.49
CA ALA A 170 -70.90 -32.41 -37.59
C ALA A 170 -71.02 -33.67 -38.46
N ILE A 171 -69.90 -34.36 -38.74
CA ILE A 171 -69.90 -35.64 -39.46
C ILE A 171 -70.63 -36.73 -38.64
N ALA A 172 -70.36 -36.82 -37.34
CA ALA A 172 -71.04 -37.78 -36.45
C ALA A 172 -72.55 -37.52 -36.35
N ALA A 173 -72.98 -36.25 -36.47
CA ALA A 173 -74.39 -35.86 -36.53
C ALA A 173 -75.04 -36.06 -37.92
N GLY A 174 -74.28 -36.48 -38.94
CA GLY A 174 -74.76 -36.73 -40.30
C GLY A 174 -74.94 -35.47 -41.15
N SER A 175 -74.48 -34.31 -40.70
CA SER A 175 -74.64 -33.01 -41.37
C SER A 175 -73.34 -32.46 -41.97
N GLY A 176 -72.21 -33.16 -41.81
CA GLY A 176 -70.89 -32.73 -42.26
C GLY A 176 -70.35 -33.56 -43.43
N GLU A 177 -69.45 -32.96 -44.21
CA GLU A 177 -68.75 -33.61 -45.33
C GLU A 177 -67.35 -34.10 -44.90
N ALA A 178 -66.98 -35.33 -45.29
CA ALA A 178 -65.67 -35.90 -44.99
C ALA A 178 -64.50 -35.12 -45.64
N THR A 179 -64.75 -34.48 -46.77
CA THR A 179 -63.79 -33.63 -47.51
C THR A 179 -63.34 -32.41 -46.68
N VAL A 180 -64.22 -31.85 -45.85
CA VAL A 180 -63.89 -30.72 -44.95
C VAL A 180 -62.92 -31.16 -43.84
N LEU A 181 -63.11 -32.36 -43.31
CA LEU A 181 -62.21 -32.94 -42.31
C LEU A 181 -60.84 -33.27 -42.90
N GLU A 182 -60.78 -33.80 -44.12
CA GLU A 182 -59.51 -34.06 -44.83
C GLU A 182 -58.73 -32.76 -45.07
N GLU A 183 -59.40 -31.69 -45.48
CA GLU A 183 -58.77 -30.38 -45.71
C GLU A 183 -58.26 -29.74 -44.41
N LEU A 184 -59.02 -29.83 -43.30
CA LEU A 184 -58.57 -29.37 -41.98
C LEU A 184 -57.36 -30.18 -41.49
N ASN A 185 -57.36 -31.49 -41.67
CA ASN A 185 -56.22 -32.33 -41.31
C ASN A 185 -54.96 -31.97 -42.13
N ARG A 186 -55.11 -31.67 -43.43
CA ARG A 186 -54.01 -31.19 -44.27
C ARG A 186 -53.44 -29.86 -43.76
N ARG A 187 -54.31 -28.88 -43.47
CA ARG A 187 -53.89 -27.56 -42.94
C ARG A 187 -53.23 -27.66 -41.56
N ILE A 188 -53.73 -28.54 -40.68
CA ILE A 188 -53.08 -28.82 -39.39
C ILE A 188 -51.69 -29.41 -39.60
N ALA A 189 -51.54 -30.40 -40.48
CA ALA A 189 -50.23 -31.02 -40.76
C ALA A 189 -49.24 -30.02 -41.38
N GLU A 190 -49.68 -29.17 -42.31
CA GLU A 190 -48.88 -28.09 -42.88
C GLU A 190 -48.43 -27.11 -41.79
N ARG A 191 -49.35 -26.72 -40.88
CA ARG A 191 -49.03 -25.79 -39.80
C ARG A 191 -48.11 -26.40 -38.74
N GLU A 192 -48.32 -27.66 -38.38
CA GLU A 192 -47.43 -28.42 -37.49
C GLU A 192 -46.03 -28.54 -38.10
N GLY A 193 -45.90 -28.73 -39.42
CA GLY A 193 -44.62 -28.70 -40.13
C GLY A 193 -43.93 -27.34 -40.02
N VAL A 194 -44.64 -26.24 -40.28
CA VAL A 194 -44.10 -24.87 -40.16
C VAL A 194 -43.66 -24.56 -38.72
N ILE A 195 -44.42 -24.98 -37.73
CA ILE A 195 -44.07 -24.82 -36.31
C ILE A 195 -42.84 -25.67 -35.96
N ALA A 196 -42.76 -26.91 -36.45
CA ALA A 196 -41.60 -27.77 -36.21
C ALA A 196 -40.33 -27.18 -36.83
N ASP A 197 -40.41 -26.65 -38.05
CA ASP A 197 -39.29 -25.97 -38.72
C ASP A 197 -38.89 -24.68 -37.97
N ALA A 198 -39.86 -23.90 -37.50
CA ALA A 198 -39.62 -22.70 -36.70
C ALA A 198 -38.97 -23.02 -35.35
N LEU A 199 -39.42 -24.08 -34.66
CA LEU A 199 -38.83 -24.56 -33.41
C LEU A 199 -37.40 -25.07 -33.63
N ALA A 200 -37.15 -25.83 -34.69
CA ALA A 200 -35.80 -26.30 -35.01
C ALA A 200 -34.85 -25.14 -35.36
N ALA A 201 -35.33 -24.12 -36.07
CA ALA A 201 -34.58 -22.90 -36.34
C ALA A 201 -34.31 -22.10 -35.06
N ALA A 202 -35.30 -21.98 -34.18
CA ALA A 202 -35.17 -21.32 -32.89
C ALA A 202 -34.19 -22.05 -31.95
N GLU A 203 -34.20 -23.38 -31.92
CA GLU A 203 -33.27 -24.18 -31.13
C GLU A 203 -31.83 -23.99 -31.59
N THR A 204 -31.62 -23.94 -32.92
CA THR A 204 -30.30 -23.65 -33.51
C THR A 204 -29.80 -22.25 -33.15
N ASP A 205 -30.67 -21.23 -33.25
CA ASP A 205 -30.33 -19.84 -32.89
C ASP A 205 -30.07 -19.71 -31.38
N LEU A 206 -30.86 -20.40 -30.54
CA LEU A 206 -30.66 -20.45 -29.09
C LEU A 206 -29.31 -21.09 -28.73
N ASP A 207 -28.91 -22.16 -29.42
CA ASP A 207 -27.61 -22.78 -29.26
C ASP A 207 -26.46 -21.84 -29.63
N GLU A 208 -26.54 -21.16 -30.78
CA GLU A 208 -25.54 -20.18 -31.23
C GLU A 208 -25.42 -18.99 -30.27
N ARG A 209 -26.55 -18.44 -29.81
CA ARG A 209 -26.60 -17.37 -28.81
C ARG A 209 -26.04 -17.82 -27.48
N SER A 210 -26.37 -19.03 -27.02
CA SER A 210 -25.86 -19.60 -25.77
C SER A 210 -24.33 -19.82 -25.82
N GLN A 211 -23.79 -20.21 -26.98
CA GLN A 211 -22.36 -20.37 -27.20
C GLN A 211 -21.64 -19.02 -27.20
N THR A 212 -22.22 -18.02 -27.86
CA THR A 212 -21.72 -16.63 -27.85
C THR A 212 -21.65 -16.08 -26.43
N LEU A 213 -22.72 -16.28 -25.65
CA LEU A 213 -22.81 -15.83 -24.28
C LEU A 213 -21.77 -16.52 -23.37
N ARG A 214 -21.54 -17.82 -23.55
CA ARG A 214 -20.45 -18.54 -22.87
C ARG A 214 -19.08 -17.96 -23.23
N GLY A 215 -18.85 -17.60 -24.49
CA GLY A 215 -17.63 -16.94 -24.95
C GLY A 215 -17.41 -15.58 -24.32
N LEU A 216 -18.45 -14.75 -24.25
CA LEU A 216 -18.41 -13.43 -23.61
C LEU A 216 -18.13 -13.53 -22.11
N ARG A 217 -18.79 -14.45 -21.39
CA ARG A 217 -18.56 -14.69 -19.95
C ARG A 217 -17.12 -15.14 -19.67
N ARG A 218 -16.57 -16.02 -20.50
CA ARG A 218 -15.17 -16.43 -20.37
C ARG A 218 -14.22 -15.24 -20.54
N ARG A 219 -14.45 -14.42 -21.56
CA ARG A 219 -13.62 -13.24 -21.81
C ARG A 219 -13.75 -12.20 -20.70
N LEU A 220 -14.94 -12.04 -20.13
CA LEU A 220 -15.16 -11.19 -18.96
C LEU A 220 -14.29 -11.64 -17.78
N ALA A 221 -14.32 -12.93 -17.44
CA ALA A 221 -13.50 -13.48 -16.35
C ALA A 221 -11.99 -13.30 -16.60
N GLU A 222 -11.54 -13.46 -17.85
CA GLU A 222 -10.14 -13.21 -18.23
C GLU A 222 -9.75 -11.73 -18.02
N VAL A 223 -10.62 -10.78 -18.38
CA VAL A 223 -10.36 -9.34 -18.19
C VAL A 223 -10.45 -8.95 -16.70
N GLU A 224 -11.39 -9.51 -15.94
CA GLU A 224 -11.49 -9.29 -14.48
C GLU A 224 -10.23 -9.77 -13.74
N SER A 225 -9.65 -10.90 -14.18
CA SER A 225 -8.35 -11.36 -13.66
C SER A 225 -7.23 -10.36 -13.96
N VAL A 226 -7.25 -9.69 -15.12
CA VAL A 226 -6.28 -8.64 -15.46
C VAL A 226 -6.49 -7.41 -14.57
N VAL A 227 -7.74 -7.00 -14.34
CA VAL A 227 -8.07 -5.88 -13.44
C VAL A 227 -7.51 -6.12 -12.04
N SER A 228 -7.79 -7.29 -11.44
CA SER A 228 -7.29 -7.62 -10.10
C SER A 228 -5.76 -7.63 -10.01
N ALA A 229 -5.09 -8.15 -11.04
CA ALA A 229 -3.63 -8.15 -11.11
C ALA A 229 -3.05 -6.73 -11.26
N SER A 230 -3.66 -5.90 -12.11
CA SER A 230 -3.25 -4.51 -12.32
C SER A 230 -3.51 -3.63 -11.09
N GLU A 231 -4.60 -3.83 -10.36
CA GLU A 231 -4.86 -3.13 -9.09
C GLU A 231 -3.80 -3.45 -8.03
N THR A 232 -3.47 -4.74 -7.88
CA THR A 232 -2.42 -5.18 -6.95
C THR A 232 -1.07 -4.54 -7.32
N ARG A 233 -0.74 -4.52 -8.62
CA ARG A 233 0.51 -3.91 -9.10
C ARG A 233 0.55 -2.41 -8.92
N LEU A 234 -0.54 -1.73 -9.28
CA LEU A 234 -0.64 -0.28 -9.12
C LEU A 234 -0.41 0.11 -7.66
N ARG A 235 -0.98 -0.63 -6.71
CA ARG A 235 -0.76 -0.41 -5.28
C ARG A 235 0.73 -0.50 -4.91
N LEU A 236 1.43 -1.55 -5.36
CA LEU A 236 2.86 -1.71 -5.10
C LEU A 236 3.71 -0.57 -5.70
N LEU A 237 3.38 -0.13 -6.91
CA LEU A 237 4.08 0.99 -7.56
C LEU A 237 3.80 2.32 -6.84
N LEU A 238 2.55 2.55 -6.42
CA LEU A 238 2.19 3.73 -5.63
C LEU A 238 2.89 3.74 -4.27
N ASP A 239 3.00 2.59 -3.60
CA ASP A 239 3.76 2.46 -2.37
C ASP A 239 5.23 2.83 -2.60
N GLN A 240 5.86 2.34 -3.69
CA GLN A 240 7.23 2.74 -4.05
C GLN A 240 7.37 4.26 -4.29
N VAL A 241 6.43 4.86 -5.03
CA VAL A 241 6.42 6.31 -5.28
C VAL A 241 6.28 7.09 -3.98
N TRP A 242 5.36 6.67 -3.11
CA TRP A 242 5.15 7.27 -1.79
C TRP A 242 6.43 7.25 -0.97
N TRP A 243 7.08 6.08 -0.89
CA TRP A 243 8.32 5.93 -0.14
C TRP A 243 9.46 6.79 -0.68
N ARG A 244 9.62 6.92 -2.01
CA ARG A 244 10.61 7.82 -2.59
C ARG A 244 10.35 9.27 -2.22
N ARG A 245 9.08 9.71 -2.22
CA ARG A 245 8.71 11.07 -1.82
C ARG A 245 9.00 11.31 -0.34
N VAL A 246 8.70 10.34 0.53
CA VAL A 246 9.04 10.41 1.96
C VAL A 246 10.55 10.47 2.16
N ALA A 247 11.33 9.68 1.43
CA ALA A 247 12.79 9.72 1.50
C ALA A 247 13.35 11.08 1.09
N ALA A 248 12.89 11.64 -0.04
CA ALA A 248 13.28 12.97 -0.50
C ALA A 248 12.91 14.06 0.52
N ALA A 249 11.69 14.02 1.08
CA ALA A 249 11.25 14.95 2.11
C ALA A 249 12.10 14.84 3.39
N ARG A 250 12.51 13.63 3.77
CA ARG A 250 13.40 13.40 4.92
C ARG A 250 14.80 13.98 4.67
N GLU A 251 15.34 13.84 3.47
CA GLU A 251 16.62 14.45 3.10
C GLU A 251 16.55 15.98 3.13
N GLU A 252 15.50 16.57 2.55
CA GLU A 252 15.25 18.02 2.59
C GLU A 252 15.16 18.52 4.04
N TYR A 253 14.36 17.85 4.87
CA TYR A 253 14.23 18.18 6.29
C TYR A 253 15.56 18.07 7.04
N ALA A 254 16.33 17.00 6.83
CA ALA A 254 17.64 16.84 7.46
C ALA A 254 18.62 17.95 7.03
N ALA A 255 18.59 18.35 5.76
CA ALA A 255 19.38 19.47 5.26
C ALA A 255 18.96 20.80 5.91
N SER A 256 17.64 21.05 6.05
CA SER A 256 17.12 22.24 6.75
C SER A 256 17.55 22.27 8.21
N VAL A 257 17.46 21.15 8.92
CA VAL A 257 17.88 21.03 10.32
C VAL A 257 19.39 21.26 10.47
N ALA A 258 20.22 20.72 9.59
CA ALA A 258 21.67 20.96 9.59
C ALA A 258 22.01 22.43 9.32
N ALA A 259 21.30 23.08 8.39
CA ALA A 259 21.45 24.51 8.11
C ALA A 259 21.09 25.37 9.32
N LEU A 260 19.97 25.05 10.00
CA LEU A 260 19.56 25.71 11.25
C LEU A 260 20.59 25.53 12.37
N GLY A 261 21.10 24.32 12.56
CA GLY A 261 22.18 24.05 13.52
C GLY A 261 23.43 24.89 13.25
N SER A 262 23.85 24.99 11.99
CA SER A 262 24.97 25.86 11.57
C SER A 262 24.68 27.34 11.82
N ALA A 263 23.48 27.82 11.47
CA ALA A 263 23.09 29.22 11.68
C ALA A 263 23.10 29.58 13.18
N LEU A 264 22.57 28.69 14.01
CA LEU A 264 22.54 28.87 15.46
C LEU A 264 23.95 28.84 16.07
N ALA A 265 24.83 27.95 15.61
CA ALA A 265 26.23 27.94 16.01
C ALA A 265 26.95 29.25 15.67
N ARG A 266 26.69 29.83 14.49
CA ARG A 266 27.24 31.15 14.12
C ARG A 266 26.72 32.26 15.03
N LEU A 267 25.42 32.28 15.32
CA LEU A 267 24.83 33.25 16.26
C LEU A 267 25.47 33.16 17.65
N MET A 268 25.72 31.95 18.16
CA MET A 268 26.43 31.77 19.43
C MET A 268 27.87 32.30 19.40
N ILE A 269 28.57 32.13 18.28
CA ILE A 269 29.92 32.68 18.10
C ILE A 269 29.87 34.22 18.10
N TYR A 270 28.89 34.82 17.40
CA TYR A 270 28.71 36.27 17.39
C TYR A 270 28.35 36.82 18.78
N ASP A 271 27.46 36.16 19.53
CA ASP A 271 27.14 36.50 20.91
C ASP A 271 28.39 36.46 21.82
N GLY A 272 29.22 35.42 21.67
CA GLY A 272 30.49 35.29 22.40
C GLY A 272 31.49 36.40 22.05
N LEU A 273 31.56 36.80 20.78
CA LEU A 273 32.42 37.90 20.32
C LEU A 273 31.92 39.26 20.84
N LEU A 274 30.61 39.51 20.82
CA LEU A 274 30.02 40.74 21.36
C LEU A 274 30.23 40.84 22.88
N PHE A 275 30.06 39.72 23.59
CA PHE A 275 30.36 39.63 25.01
C PHE A 275 31.84 39.92 25.32
N ALA A 276 32.76 39.35 24.53
CA ALA A 276 34.19 39.62 24.66
C ALA A 276 34.57 41.08 24.37
N GLN A 277 33.78 41.81 23.59
CA GLN A 277 33.94 43.25 23.32
C GLN A 277 33.25 44.14 24.38
N GLY A 278 32.74 43.56 25.47
CA GLY A 278 32.11 44.31 26.56
C GLY A 278 30.67 44.74 26.29
N GLN A 279 30.08 44.32 25.17
CA GLN A 279 28.66 44.48 24.93
C GLN A 279 27.91 43.36 25.65
N ARG A 280 26.73 43.66 26.22
CA ARG A 280 25.83 42.65 26.80
C ARG A 280 24.69 42.41 25.81
N PRO A 281 24.87 41.54 24.80
CA PRO A 281 23.74 41.16 23.95
C PRO A 281 22.69 40.42 24.80
N ALA A 282 21.41 40.60 24.46
CA ALA A 282 20.36 39.73 24.99
C ALA A 282 20.66 38.29 24.52
N PRO A 283 20.58 37.27 25.40
CA PRO A 283 20.95 35.91 25.02
C PRO A 283 20.06 35.41 23.87
N VAL A 284 20.66 35.08 22.73
CA VAL A 284 19.93 34.66 21.52
C VAL A 284 19.22 33.31 21.71
N ALA A 285 19.72 32.45 22.60
CA ALA A 285 19.02 31.22 23.00
C ALA A 285 19.40 30.80 24.42
N THR A 286 18.40 30.48 25.24
CA THR A 286 18.64 29.81 26.53
C THR A 286 18.97 28.33 26.31
N PRO A 287 19.78 27.68 27.18
CA PRO A 287 20.08 26.25 27.09
C PRO A 287 18.84 25.35 27.04
N GLN A 288 17.73 25.81 27.63
CA GLN A 288 16.42 25.14 27.57
C GLN A 288 15.77 25.21 26.18
N LEU A 289 16.01 26.29 25.41
CA LEU A 289 15.55 26.50 24.04
C LEU A 289 16.39 25.66 23.06
N LEU A 290 17.71 25.60 23.27
CA LEU A 290 18.62 24.66 22.60
C LEU A 290 18.21 23.21 22.83
N GLY A 291 17.86 22.85 24.06
CA GLY A 291 17.34 21.53 24.42
C GLY A 291 15.92 21.23 23.91
N ARG A 292 15.20 22.21 23.33
CA ARG A 292 13.88 22.03 22.71
C ARG A 292 13.95 22.05 21.18
N LEU A 293 14.79 22.88 20.58
CA LEU A 293 14.99 22.95 19.12
C LEU A 293 15.92 21.84 18.59
N LEU A 294 16.92 21.40 19.39
CA LEU A 294 17.89 20.38 18.98
C LEU A 294 17.54 18.94 19.41
N VAL A 295 16.40 18.69 20.07
CA VAL A 295 16.17 17.41 20.78
C VAL A 295 15.01 16.58 20.23
N PRO A 296 13.96 17.12 19.60
CA PRO A 296 13.01 16.31 18.84
C PRO A 296 13.51 16.04 17.41
N GLY A 297 13.87 17.09 16.66
CA GLY A 297 14.22 16.98 15.23
C GLY A 297 15.60 16.40 14.91
N LEU A 298 16.56 16.47 15.85
CA LEU A 298 17.93 15.95 15.68
C LEU A 298 18.19 14.60 16.37
N ARG A 299 17.41 14.22 17.39
CA ARG A 299 17.58 12.90 18.03
C ARG A 299 16.86 11.79 17.29
N ASP A 300 15.74 12.09 16.66
CA ASP A 300 14.97 11.06 15.97
C ASP A 300 14.05 11.69 14.91
N PRO A 301 14.54 11.96 13.69
CA PRO A 301 13.69 12.39 12.59
C PRO A 301 12.50 11.43 12.36
N SER A 302 12.58 10.18 12.82
CA SER A 302 11.49 9.19 12.77
C SER A 302 10.23 9.61 13.54
N ARG A 303 10.30 10.44 14.59
CA ARG A 303 9.13 10.80 15.41
C ARG A 303 8.14 11.76 14.74
N VAL A 304 8.61 12.57 13.77
CA VAL A 304 7.73 13.38 12.92
C VAL A 304 7.03 12.50 11.88
N TYR A 305 7.61 11.34 11.57
CA TYR A 305 7.14 10.43 10.52
C TYR A 305 6.41 9.19 11.03
N THR A 306 6.41 8.88 12.34
CA THR A 306 5.60 7.79 12.91
C THR A 306 4.09 7.97 12.68
N GLY A 307 3.62 9.20 12.43
CA GLY A 307 2.25 9.47 11.99
C GLY A 307 2.00 9.24 10.50
N LEU A 308 3.03 9.39 9.66
CA LEU A 308 3.02 9.14 8.20
C LEU A 308 3.21 7.66 7.86
N GLU A 309 3.89 6.90 8.72
CA GLU A 309 4.12 5.46 8.61
C GLU A 309 2.93 4.60 9.07
N ALA A 310 1.98 5.19 9.81
CA ALA A 310 0.88 4.47 10.44
C ALA A 310 -0.24 4.05 9.47
N ASP A 311 -0.44 4.77 8.35
CA ASP A 311 -1.38 4.36 7.30
C ASP A 311 -1.11 5.09 5.96
N PRO A 312 -0.36 4.47 5.01
CA PRO A 312 -0.07 5.06 3.71
C PRO A 312 -1.31 5.20 2.80
N HIS A 313 -2.47 4.69 3.22
CA HIS A 313 -3.73 4.77 2.47
C HIS A 313 -4.74 5.77 3.06
N ALA A 314 -4.45 6.35 4.23
CA ALA A 314 -5.29 7.36 4.87
C ALA A 314 -5.00 8.81 4.40
N LEU A 315 -3.86 9.04 3.77
CA LEU A 315 -3.45 10.35 3.28
C LEU A 315 -3.38 10.32 1.76
N ASP A 316 -4.38 10.92 1.13
CA ASP A 316 -4.30 11.29 -0.28
C ASP A 316 -3.18 12.34 -0.49
N ARG A 317 -2.84 12.62 -1.76
CA ARG A 317 -1.81 13.60 -2.13
C ARG A 317 -2.04 14.96 -1.45
N ALA A 318 -3.31 15.36 -1.28
CA ALA A 318 -3.70 16.58 -0.59
C ALA A 318 -3.39 16.52 0.91
N GLY A 319 -3.62 15.38 1.57
CA GLY A 319 -3.28 15.15 2.96
C GLY A 319 -1.79 15.23 3.24
N LEU A 320 -0.94 14.65 2.37
CA LEU A 320 0.52 14.77 2.51
C LEU A 320 0.99 16.21 2.33
N ASP A 321 0.48 16.92 1.31
CA ASP A 321 0.82 18.32 1.06
C ASP A 321 0.37 19.21 2.23
N VAL A 322 -0.77 18.92 2.86
CA VAL A 322 -1.26 19.61 4.07
C VAL A 322 -0.37 19.32 5.27
N LEU A 323 0.07 18.08 5.49
CA LEU A 323 0.97 17.76 6.60
C LEU A 323 2.36 18.36 6.42
N LEU A 324 2.88 18.37 5.19
CA LEU A 324 4.15 19.01 4.86
C LEU A 324 4.05 20.53 5.00
N GLU A 325 2.95 21.15 4.56
CA GLU A 325 2.74 22.58 4.75
C GLU A 325 2.50 22.93 6.22
N GLN A 326 1.80 22.08 6.99
CA GLN A 326 1.68 22.25 8.45
C GLN A 326 3.03 22.17 9.15
N ALA A 327 3.87 21.18 8.82
CA ALA A 327 5.22 21.08 9.37
C ALA A 327 6.08 22.29 8.98
N ARG A 328 5.97 22.79 7.73
CA ARG A 328 6.62 24.02 7.29
C ARG A 328 6.11 25.24 8.04
N GLU A 329 4.81 25.34 8.27
CA GLU A 329 4.19 26.45 9.00
C GLU A 329 4.56 26.42 10.48
N GLU A 330 4.70 25.24 11.08
CA GLU A 330 5.19 25.05 12.45
C GLU A 330 6.65 25.48 12.58
N VAL A 331 7.51 25.08 11.63
CA VAL A 331 8.89 25.55 11.55
C VAL A 331 8.96 27.07 11.33
N ARG A 332 8.14 27.64 10.44
CA ARG A 332 8.05 29.09 10.22
C ARG A 332 7.58 29.82 11.48
N ARG A 333 6.61 29.27 12.21
CA ARG A 333 6.07 29.85 13.45
C ARG A 333 7.11 29.81 14.56
N GLU A 334 7.80 28.68 14.74
CA GLU A 334 8.91 28.56 15.68
C GLU A 334 10.06 29.52 15.32
N LEU A 335 10.36 29.72 14.03
CA LEU A 335 11.35 30.71 13.58
C LEU A 335 10.93 32.15 13.88
N ALA A 336 9.66 32.49 13.61
CA ALA A 336 9.11 33.81 13.87
C ALA A 336 9.10 34.15 15.36
N GLU A 337 8.85 33.17 16.24
CA GLU A 337 8.93 33.34 17.70
C GLU A 337 10.35 33.67 18.19
N VAL A 338 11.38 33.28 17.44
CA VAL A 338 12.80 33.55 17.75
C VAL A 338 13.34 34.74 16.93
N GLY A 339 12.48 35.46 16.19
CA GLY A 339 12.86 36.63 15.40
C GLY A 339 13.66 36.32 14.13
N LEU A 340 13.61 35.08 13.66
CA LEU A 340 14.26 34.62 12.43
C LEU A 340 13.20 34.42 11.33
N THR A 341 13.54 34.79 10.10
CA THR A 341 12.71 34.52 8.92
C THR A 341 13.49 33.61 7.97
N LEU A 342 12.82 32.59 7.45
CA LEU A 342 13.33 31.74 6.37
C LEU A 342 13.39 32.50 5.04
#